data_AF-A0A432XB79-F1
#
_entry.id   AF-A0A432XB79-F1
#
_cell.length_a   1.000
_cell.length_b   1.000
_cell.length_c   1.000
_cell.angle_alpha   90.00
_cell.angle_beta   90.00
_cell.angle_gamma   90.00
#
_symmetry.space_group_name_H-M   'P 1'
#
loop_
_entity.id
_entity.type
_entity.pdbx_description
1 polymer ?
#
loop_
_entity_poly.entity_id
_entity_poly.type
_entity_poly.pdbx_seq_one_letter_code
_entity_poly.pdbx_strand_id
1 'polypeptide(L)'
;MLGNELPAEWNALEWAVQATVTHWQLAVKHPPQLEVLGCQVSRWMPHFSWCESGESLWLLQQLNDVYWLSEFRHAPTKELPATSNWRGLRLQRFSAQGQIIEVHHSPHHPQQLESFLKLRHPLRKPKMMELSHGRFYMSLQNPTEEVFIYQRAEGTLLVSAKQK
;
A
#
# COMPACT_ATOMS: atom_id res chain seq x y z
N MET A 1 -13.90 -15.45 -11.21
CA MET A 1 -12.92 -14.74 -12.06
C MET A 1 -13.69 -13.74 -12.92
N LEU A 2 -13.90 -12.53 -12.41
CA LEU A 2 -14.19 -11.37 -13.24
C LEU A 2 -12.88 -10.58 -13.21
N GLY A 3 -12.10 -10.67 -14.28
CA GLY A 3 -11.01 -9.74 -14.46
C GLY A 3 -11.66 -8.37 -14.61
N ASN A 4 -11.43 -7.45 -13.67
CA ASN A 4 -11.75 -6.06 -13.90
C ASN A 4 -10.87 -5.62 -15.07
N GLU A 5 -11.42 -5.65 -16.29
CA GLU A 5 -10.73 -5.14 -17.46
C GLU A 5 -10.42 -3.66 -17.19
N LEU A 6 -9.14 -3.31 -17.29
CA LEU A 6 -8.71 -1.93 -17.13
C LEU A 6 -9.36 -1.08 -18.22
N PRO A 7 -9.71 0.19 -17.93
CA PRO A 7 -10.26 1.09 -18.93
C PRO A 7 -9.38 1.14 -20.18
N ALA A 8 -9.97 0.94 -21.36
CA ALA A 8 -9.23 0.83 -22.62
C ALA A 8 -8.40 2.10 -22.90
N GLU A 9 -8.91 3.26 -22.49
CA GLU A 9 -8.26 4.56 -22.62
C GLU A 9 -6.97 4.70 -21.80
N TRP A 10 -6.71 3.78 -20.85
CA TRP A 10 -5.47 3.79 -20.07
C TRP A 10 -4.26 3.27 -20.83
N ASN A 11 -4.47 2.55 -21.94
CA ASN A 11 -3.42 1.90 -22.72
C ASN A 11 -2.41 1.20 -21.80
N ALA A 12 -2.93 0.38 -20.89
CA ALA A 12 -2.14 -0.23 -19.82
C ALA A 12 -1.18 -1.26 -20.40
N LEU A 13 0.12 -0.99 -20.28
CA LEU A 13 1.18 -1.94 -20.62
C LEU A 13 1.52 -2.74 -19.37
N GLU A 14 1.28 -4.05 -19.42
CA GLU A 14 1.68 -4.96 -18.36
C GLU A 14 3.21 -4.95 -18.23
N TRP A 15 3.69 -4.61 -17.04
CA TRP A 15 5.12 -4.50 -16.75
C TRP A 15 5.64 -5.71 -15.98
N ALA A 16 4.86 -6.18 -15.00
CA ALA A 16 5.22 -7.34 -14.19
C ALA A 16 3.98 -8.01 -13.60
N VAL A 17 3.92 -9.34 -13.68
CA VAL A 17 2.87 -10.15 -13.06
C VAL A 17 3.50 -11.12 -12.07
N GLN A 18 2.91 -11.18 -10.89
CA GLN A 18 3.16 -12.18 -9.87
C GLN A 18 1.82 -12.75 -9.40
N ALA A 19 1.85 -13.81 -8.60
CA ALA A 19 0.64 -14.47 -8.12
C ALA A 19 -0.32 -13.51 -7.38
N THR A 20 0.22 -12.51 -6.68
CA THR A 20 -0.53 -11.64 -5.76
C THR A 20 -0.47 -10.18 -6.17
N VAL A 21 0.25 -9.85 -7.24
CA VAL A 21 0.39 -8.48 -7.70
C VAL A 21 0.53 -8.44 -9.20
N THR A 22 -0.07 -7.44 -9.82
CA THR A 22 0.23 -7.07 -11.20
C THR A 22 0.50 -5.58 -11.28
N HIS A 23 1.51 -5.23 -12.06
CA HIS A 23 1.96 -3.86 -12.28
C HIS A 23 1.76 -3.51 -13.75
N TRP A 24 1.16 -2.35 -13.99
CA TRP A 24 1.02 -1.75 -15.30
C TRP A 24 1.67 -0.38 -15.33
N GLN A 25 2.28 -0.07 -16.46
CA GLN A 25 2.56 1.30 -16.85
C GLN A 25 1.39 1.83 -17.67
N LEU A 26 0.84 2.98 -17.31
CA LEU A 26 -0.30 3.57 -18.01
C LEU A 26 0.18 4.65 -18.99
N ALA A 27 -0.29 4.58 -20.23
CA ALA A 27 -0.03 5.58 -21.26
C ALA A 27 -1.31 6.41 -21.49
N VAL A 28 -1.48 7.41 -20.63
CA VAL A 28 -2.68 8.27 -20.58
C VAL A 28 -2.37 9.71 -20.95
N LYS A 29 -3.34 10.39 -21.57
CA LYS A 29 -3.26 11.84 -21.85
C LYS A 29 -3.62 12.71 -20.65
N HIS A 30 -4.37 12.15 -19.69
CA HIS A 30 -4.87 12.84 -18.50
C HIS A 30 -4.64 11.98 -17.26
N PRO A 31 -4.58 12.56 -16.05
CA PRO A 31 -4.41 11.80 -14.82
C PRO A 31 -5.51 10.75 -14.65
N PRO A 32 -5.17 9.45 -14.55
CA PRO A 32 -6.16 8.40 -14.41
C PRO A 32 -6.84 8.53 -13.03
N GLN A 33 -8.13 8.24 -13.00
CA GLN A 33 -8.94 8.33 -11.79
C GLN A 33 -9.22 6.91 -11.31
N LEU A 34 -8.83 6.53 -10.10
CA LEU A 34 -9.08 5.17 -9.61
C LEU A 34 -10.58 4.88 -9.44
N GLU A 35 -11.41 5.91 -9.29
CA GLU A 35 -12.86 5.83 -9.11
C GLU A 35 -13.57 5.03 -10.23
N VAL A 36 -13.04 5.02 -11.47
CA VAL A 36 -13.61 4.22 -12.57
C VAL A 36 -13.46 2.70 -12.36
N LEU A 37 -12.61 2.27 -11.42
CA LEU A 37 -12.52 0.88 -11.00
C LEU A 37 -13.61 0.50 -9.96
N GLY A 38 -14.59 1.38 -9.73
CA GLY A 38 -15.73 1.10 -8.85
C GLY A 38 -15.41 1.21 -7.36
N CYS A 39 -14.41 2.00 -6.99
CA CYS A 39 -13.89 2.08 -5.63
C CYS A 39 -13.87 3.52 -5.08
N GLN A 40 -14.00 3.67 -3.77
CA GLN A 40 -13.81 4.97 -3.11
C GLN A 40 -12.32 5.27 -2.94
N VAL A 41 -11.86 6.32 -3.59
CA VAL A 41 -10.44 6.67 -3.63
C VAL A 41 -10.02 7.45 -2.38
N SER A 42 -8.88 7.04 -1.82
CA SER A 42 -8.17 7.76 -0.79
C SER A 42 -6.93 8.41 -1.38
N ARG A 43 -6.82 9.74 -1.22
CA ARG A 43 -5.70 10.54 -1.73
C ARG A 43 -4.89 11.04 -0.53
N TRP A 44 -3.67 10.54 -0.39
CA TRP A 44 -2.78 10.93 0.71
C TRP A 44 -1.68 11.89 0.25
N MET A 45 -1.18 11.71 -0.98
CA MET A 45 -0.19 12.59 -1.59
C MET A 45 -0.62 12.94 -3.02
N PRO A 46 -0.17 14.08 -3.59
CA PRO A 46 -0.61 14.53 -4.92
C PRO A 46 -0.40 13.49 -6.03
N HIS A 47 0.61 12.63 -5.86
CA HIS A 47 1.03 11.63 -6.83
C HIS A 47 0.76 10.20 -6.37
N PHE A 48 -0.08 10.03 -5.35
CA PHE A 48 -0.39 8.74 -4.74
C PHE A 48 -1.86 8.66 -4.37
N SER A 49 -2.57 7.77 -5.04
CA SER A 49 -3.96 7.45 -4.75
C SER A 49 -4.13 5.94 -4.69
N TRP A 50 -5.01 5.48 -3.82
CA TRP A 50 -5.32 4.06 -3.71
C TRP A 50 -6.80 3.88 -3.42
N CYS A 51 -7.30 2.68 -3.71
CA CYS A 51 -8.67 2.32 -3.44
C CYS A 51 -8.82 0.80 -3.37
N GLU A 52 -9.99 0.35 -2.93
CA GLU A 52 -10.32 -1.08 -2.88
C GLU A 52 -11.56 -1.38 -3.71
N SER A 53 -11.47 -2.44 -4.50
CA SER A 53 -12.59 -2.99 -5.26
C SER A 53 -12.52 -4.51 -5.20
N GLY A 54 -13.53 -5.13 -4.58
CA GLY A 54 -13.56 -6.58 -4.35
C GLY A 54 -12.41 -7.04 -3.45
N GLU A 55 -11.64 -8.04 -3.91
CA GLU A 55 -10.47 -8.59 -3.21
C GLU A 55 -9.14 -7.93 -3.63
N SER A 56 -9.22 -6.86 -4.41
CA SER A 56 -8.07 -6.17 -4.98
C SER A 56 -7.88 -4.80 -4.35
N LEU A 57 -6.65 -4.53 -3.90
CA LEU A 57 -6.18 -3.19 -3.61
C LEU A 57 -5.57 -2.60 -4.88
N TRP A 58 -6.10 -1.46 -5.31
CA TRP A 58 -5.58 -0.71 -6.42
C TRP A 58 -4.75 0.45 -5.92
N LEU A 59 -3.54 0.55 -6.46
CA LEU A 59 -2.61 1.60 -6.15
C LEU A 59 -2.21 2.31 -7.44
N LEU A 60 -2.43 3.62 -7.49
CA LEU A 60 -2.02 4.49 -8.58
C LEU A 60 -0.96 5.48 -8.10
N GLN A 61 0.14 5.55 -8.84
CA GLN A 61 1.28 6.39 -8.52
C GLN A 61 1.75 7.15 -9.76
N GLN A 62 2.21 8.39 -9.56
CA GLN A 62 2.90 9.15 -10.61
C GLN A 62 4.38 9.31 -10.25
N LEU A 63 5.26 8.79 -11.10
CA LEU A 63 6.72 8.85 -10.93
C LEU A 63 7.34 9.34 -12.23
N ASN A 64 8.08 10.46 -12.18
CA ASN A 64 8.71 11.07 -13.36
C ASN A 64 7.74 11.26 -14.53
N ASP A 65 6.54 11.79 -14.25
CA ASP A 65 5.44 11.96 -15.22
C ASP A 65 4.90 10.68 -15.88
N VAL A 66 5.28 9.51 -15.35
CA VAL A 66 4.74 8.22 -15.75
C VAL A 66 3.77 7.72 -14.68
N TYR A 67 2.60 7.25 -15.13
CA TYR A 67 1.61 6.63 -14.25
C TYR A 67 1.85 5.13 -14.13
N TRP A 68 1.88 4.66 -12.88
CA TRP A 68 2.03 3.27 -12.52
C TRP A 68 0.80 2.82 -11.75
N LEU A 69 0.17 1.75 -12.24
CA LEU A 69 -0.95 1.10 -11.59
C LEU A 69 -0.50 -0.24 -11.04
N SER A 70 -0.85 -0.55 -9.81
CA SER A 70 -0.62 -1.85 -9.20
C SER A 70 -1.92 -2.39 -8.64
N GLU A 71 -2.24 -3.63 -8.99
CA GLU A 71 -3.31 -4.41 -8.38
C GLU A 71 -2.65 -5.40 -7.43
N PHE A 72 -2.94 -5.31 -6.14
CA PHE A 72 -2.56 -6.34 -5.18
C PHE A 72 -3.79 -7.21 -4.92
N ARG A 73 -3.71 -8.45 -5.37
CA ARG A 73 -4.73 -9.47 -5.15
C ARG A 73 -4.47 -10.18 -3.84
N HIS A 74 -5.53 -10.72 -3.26
CA HIS A 74 -5.42 -11.56 -2.09
C HIS A 74 -4.43 -12.72 -2.34
N ALA A 75 -3.41 -12.82 -1.49
CA ALA A 75 -2.53 -13.98 -1.48
C ALA A 75 -3.23 -15.09 -0.69
N PRO A 76 -3.31 -16.34 -1.20
CA PRO A 76 -3.62 -17.46 -0.30
C PRO A 76 -2.57 -17.45 0.80
N THR A 77 -3.04 -17.50 2.05
CA THR A 77 -2.28 -17.30 3.29
C THR A 77 -1.08 -18.25 3.35
N LYS A 78 0.05 -17.83 2.78
CA LYS A 78 1.33 -18.52 2.96
C LYS A 78 1.88 -18.10 4.31
N GLU A 79 2.21 -19.09 5.13
CA GLU A 79 2.90 -18.91 6.40
C GLU A 79 4.07 -17.94 6.23
N LEU A 80 4.08 -16.88 7.04
CA LEU A 80 5.07 -15.81 6.93
C LEU A 80 6.46 -16.41 7.20
N PRO A 81 7.46 -16.14 6.34
CA PRO A 81 8.82 -16.59 6.61
C PRO A 81 9.33 -15.98 7.92
N ALA A 82 10.10 -16.75 8.68
CA ALA A 82 10.62 -16.42 10.03
C ALA A 82 11.50 -15.14 10.11
N THR A 83 11.74 -14.46 8.99
CA THR A 83 12.48 -13.20 8.88
C THR A 83 11.58 -11.96 8.75
N SER A 84 10.27 -12.07 8.92
CA SER A 84 9.38 -10.90 8.88
C SER A 84 9.70 -9.93 10.02
N ASN A 85 9.94 -8.66 9.68
CA ASN A 85 10.01 -7.61 10.69
C ASN A 85 8.62 -7.39 11.32
N TRP A 86 8.52 -6.43 12.24
CA TRP A 86 7.25 -6.10 12.90
C TRP A 86 6.12 -5.69 11.96
N ARG A 87 6.41 -5.32 10.70
CA ARG A 87 5.44 -4.95 9.66
C ARG A 87 4.87 -6.15 8.92
N GLY A 88 5.40 -7.35 9.13
CA GLY A 88 4.97 -8.57 8.43
C GLY A 88 5.72 -8.83 7.12
N LEU A 89 5.06 -9.48 6.16
CA LEU A 89 5.63 -9.83 4.86
C LEU A 89 5.67 -8.62 3.95
N ARG A 90 6.86 -8.25 3.50
CA ARG A 90 7.01 -7.19 2.49
C ARG A 90 6.53 -7.69 1.13
N LEU A 91 5.48 -7.06 0.62
CA LEU A 91 4.93 -7.29 -0.73
C LEU A 91 5.73 -6.49 -1.77
N GLN A 92 6.14 -5.27 -1.44
CA GLN A 92 6.85 -4.40 -2.38
C GLN A 92 7.81 -3.45 -1.67
N ARG A 93 8.86 -3.02 -2.39
CA ARG A 93 9.75 -1.92 -2.03
C ARG A 93 10.13 -1.14 -3.28
N PHE A 94 10.03 0.17 -3.24
CA PHE A 94 10.48 1.05 -4.31
C PHE A 94 10.94 2.40 -3.75
N SER A 95 11.56 3.22 -4.59
CA SER A 95 11.93 4.59 -4.25
C SER A 95 11.05 5.57 -5.04
N ALA A 96 10.46 6.54 -4.35
CA ALA A 96 9.65 7.60 -4.94
C ALA A 96 9.92 8.92 -4.22
N GLN A 97 10.19 10.00 -4.97
CA GLN A 97 10.35 11.36 -4.40
C GLN A 97 11.34 11.45 -3.23
N GLY A 98 12.49 10.78 -3.34
CA GLY A 98 13.52 10.77 -2.28
C GLY A 98 13.17 9.90 -1.07
N GLN A 99 12.01 9.24 -1.06
CA GLN A 99 11.58 8.32 -0.03
C GLN A 99 11.70 6.87 -0.51
N ILE A 100 11.91 5.96 0.44
CA ILE A 100 11.74 4.52 0.26
C ILE A 100 10.32 4.20 0.72
N ILE A 101 9.52 3.67 -0.20
CA ILE A 101 8.18 3.19 0.08
C ILE A 101 8.23 1.66 0.17
N GLU A 102 7.64 1.11 1.22
CA GLU A 102 7.49 -0.34 1.37
C GLU A 102 6.02 -0.68 1.68
N VAL A 103 5.52 -1.72 1.03
CA VAL A 103 4.17 -2.25 1.24
C VAL A 103 4.30 -3.62 1.92
N HIS A 104 3.59 -3.82 3.02
CA HIS A 104 3.62 -5.05 3.79
C HIS A 104 2.21 -5.60 4.05
N HIS A 105 2.13 -6.92 4.13
CA HIS A 105 1.00 -7.66 4.69
C HIS A 105 1.37 -8.16 6.08
N SER A 106 0.61 -7.75 7.09
CA SER A 106 0.78 -8.13 8.48
C SER A 106 -0.42 -8.95 8.94
N PRO A 107 -0.21 -10.03 9.72
CA PRO A 107 -1.30 -10.73 10.38
C PRO A 107 -1.79 -9.99 11.65
N HIS A 108 -1.07 -8.96 12.09
CA HIS A 108 -1.30 -8.27 13.34
C HIS A 108 -2.29 -7.11 13.20
N HIS A 109 -3.14 -6.94 14.19
CA HIS A 109 -4.05 -5.81 14.30
C HIS A 109 -3.27 -4.48 14.53
N PRO A 110 -3.74 -3.32 14.05
CA PRO A 110 -3.12 -2.00 14.26
C PRO A 110 -2.72 -1.72 15.71
N GLN A 111 -3.58 -2.06 16.66
CA GLN A 111 -3.29 -1.88 18.10
C GLN A 111 -2.14 -2.77 18.59
N GLN A 112 -1.99 -3.98 18.02
CA GLN A 112 -0.87 -4.87 18.33
C GLN A 112 0.44 -4.32 17.73
N LEU A 113 0.37 -3.78 16.51
CA LEU A 113 1.51 -3.11 15.86
C LEU A 113 1.98 -1.89 16.66
N GLU A 114 1.05 -1.05 17.10
CA GLU A 114 1.35 0.11 17.93
C GLU A 114 1.97 -0.31 19.27
N SER A 115 1.38 -1.30 19.94
CA SER A 115 1.89 -1.84 21.21
C SER A 115 3.30 -2.42 21.05
N PHE A 116 3.53 -3.20 19.99
CA PHE A 116 4.84 -3.75 19.67
C PHE A 116 5.87 -2.63 19.50
N LEU A 117 5.54 -1.58 18.74
CA LEU A 117 6.44 -0.46 18.49
C LEU A 117 6.74 0.33 19.77
N LYS A 118 5.74 0.58 20.62
CA LYS A 118 5.95 1.25 21.92
C LYS A 118 6.91 0.46 22.81
N LEU A 119 6.80 -0.88 22.81
CA LEU A 119 7.61 -1.77 23.65
C LEU A 119 9.02 -2.00 23.09
N ARG A 120 9.13 -2.32 21.79
CA ARG A 120 10.38 -2.75 21.16
C ARG A 120 11.19 -1.60 20.59
N HIS A 121 10.54 -0.48 20.30
CA HIS A 121 11.16 0.69 19.69
C HIS A 121 10.75 2.00 20.41
N PRO A 122 10.97 2.11 21.73
CA PRO A 122 10.48 3.24 22.53
C PRO A 122 11.04 4.60 22.06
N LEU A 123 12.26 4.62 21.53
CA LEU A 123 12.90 5.84 21.00
C LEU A 123 12.25 6.37 19.73
N ARG A 124 11.44 5.55 19.05
CA ARG A 124 10.72 5.92 17.82
C ARG A 124 9.43 6.68 18.09
N LYS A 125 8.96 6.76 19.35
CA LYS A 125 7.80 7.57 19.76
C LYS A 125 6.59 7.43 18.81
N PRO A 126 6.06 6.21 18.60
CA PRO A 126 4.95 6.00 17.68
C PRO A 126 3.73 6.82 18.09
N LYS A 127 3.16 7.55 17.13
CA LYS A 127 1.89 8.26 17.29
C LYS A 127 0.90 7.69 16.29
N MET A 128 -0.10 6.95 16.77
CA MET A 128 -1.16 6.41 15.93
C MET A 128 -2.42 7.28 16.02
N MET A 129 -3.04 7.51 14.88
CA MET A 129 -4.30 8.23 14.73
C MET A 129 -5.22 7.39 13.85
N GLU A 130 -6.45 7.16 14.29
CA GLU A 130 -7.47 6.57 13.43
C GLU A 130 -8.00 7.65 12.48
N LEU A 131 -8.06 7.34 11.19
CA LEU A 131 -8.57 8.23 10.16
C LEU A 131 -10.05 7.94 9.87
N SER A 132 -10.39 6.65 9.69
CA SER A 132 -11.76 6.19 9.41
C SER A 132 -11.82 4.67 9.34
N HIS A 133 -12.84 4.01 9.89
CA HIS A 133 -13.21 2.61 9.63
C HIS A 133 -12.02 1.65 9.39
N GLY A 134 -11.17 1.44 10.38
CA GLY A 134 -10.04 0.51 10.27
C GLY A 134 -8.82 1.05 9.49
N ARG A 135 -8.84 2.31 9.06
CA ARG A 135 -7.70 3.04 8.49
C ARG A 135 -7.04 3.86 9.58
N PHE A 136 -5.74 3.65 9.75
CA PHE A 136 -4.92 4.35 10.73
C PHE A 136 -3.71 4.96 10.04
N TYR A 137 -3.24 6.04 10.63
CA TYR A 137 -1.99 6.66 10.30
C TYR A 137 -1.08 6.64 11.51
N MET A 138 0.19 6.31 11.29
CA MET A 138 1.18 6.20 12.34
C MET A 138 2.47 6.87 11.89
N SER A 139 2.88 7.89 12.64
CA SER A 139 4.18 8.53 12.44
C SER A 139 5.18 7.97 13.45
N LEU A 140 6.36 7.61 12.95
CA LEU A 140 7.48 7.10 13.72
C LEU A 140 8.64 8.09 13.60
N GLN A 141 9.22 8.49 14.72
CA GLN A 141 10.31 9.46 14.80
C GLN A 141 11.67 8.74 14.86
N ASN A 142 12.76 9.43 14.53
CA ASN A 142 14.15 8.92 14.68
C ASN A 142 14.44 7.56 13.98
N PRO A 143 14.48 7.50 12.63
CA PRO A 143 14.19 8.55 11.67
C PRO A 143 12.68 8.68 11.41
N THR A 144 12.28 9.80 10.81
CA THR A 144 10.89 10.03 10.41
C THR A 144 10.46 8.99 9.38
N GLU A 145 9.38 8.28 9.70
CA GLU A 145 8.72 7.32 8.84
C GLU A 145 7.22 7.44 9.03
N GLU A 146 6.52 7.50 7.91
CA GLU A 146 5.08 7.65 7.85
C GLU A 146 4.47 6.32 7.45
N VAL A 147 3.58 5.77 8.27
CA VAL A 147 3.00 4.45 8.09
C VAL A 147 1.49 4.57 8.02
N PHE A 148 0.94 4.25 6.85
CA PHE A 148 -0.49 4.05 6.69
C PHE A 148 -0.82 2.59 6.98
N ILE A 149 -1.84 2.34 7.80
CA ILE A 149 -2.26 1.02 8.23
C ILE A 149 -3.72 0.84 7.86
N TYR A 150 -4.04 -0.28 7.25
CA TYR A 150 -5.40 -0.62 6.91
C TYR A 150 -5.77 -2.03 7.36
N GLN A 151 -6.70 -2.10 8.31
CA GLN A 151 -7.24 -3.35 8.83
C GLN A 151 -8.30 -3.90 7.87
N ARG A 152 -8.14 -5.16 7.49
CA ARG A 152 -9.07 -5.95 6.69
C ARG A 152 -9.48 -7.19 7.48
N ALA A 153 -10.49 -7.93 7.01
CA ALA A 153 -10.89 -9.19 7.63
C ALA A 153 -9.75 -10.23 7.67
N GLU A 154 -8.90 -10.21 6.64
CA GLU A 154 -7.86 -11.22 6.37
C GLU A 154 -6.48 -10.83 6.93
N GLY A 155 -6.37 -9.65 7.56
CA GLY A 155 -5.12 -9.11 8.05
C GLY A 155 -4.99 -7.60 7.83
N THR A 156 -3.79 -7.08 8.00
CA THR A 156 -3.49 -5.66 7.99
C THR A 156 -2.51 -5.33 6.90
N LEU A 157 -2.84 -4.36 6.06
CA LEU A 157 -1.91 -3.81 5.09
C LEU A 157 -1.18 -2.62 5.69
N LEU A 158 0.14 -2.55 5.50
CA LEU A 158 0.95 -1.40 5.90
C LEU A 158 1.64 -0.80 4.67
N VAL A 159 1.53 0.51 4.50
CA VAL A 159 2.31 1.28 3.53
C VAL A 159 3.19 2.23 4.32
N SER A 160 4.50 2.00 4.33
CA SER A 160 5.47 2.85 5.02
C SER A 160 6.30 3.67 4.05
N ALA A 161 6.45 4.95 4.33
CA ALA A 161 7.30 5.89 3.62
C ALA A 161 8.40 6.40 4.56
N LYS A 162 9.66 6.17 4.21
CA LYS A 162 10.83 6.60 4.98
C LYS A 162 11.75 7.45 4.11
N GLN A 163 12.31 8.53 4.65
CA GLN A 163 13.37 9.27 3.94
C GLN A 163 14.62 8.39 3.74
N LYS A 164 15.28 8.55 2.58
CA LYS A 164 16.54 7.85 2.27
C LYS A 164 17.66 8.21 3.24
#